data_AF-A0AA91GZ05-F1
#
_entry.id   AF-A0AA91GZ05-F1
#
_cell.length_a   1.000
_cell.length_b   1.000
_cell.length_c   1.000
_cell.angle_alpha   90.00
_cell.angle_beta   90.00
_cell.angle_gamma   90.00
#
_symmetry.space_group_name_H-M   'P 1'
#
loop_
_entity.id
_entity.type
_entity.pdbx_description
1 polymer ?
#
loop_
_entity_poly.entity_id
_entity_poly.type
_entity_poly.pdbx_seq_one_letter_code
_entity_poly.pdbx_strand_id
1 'polypeptide(L)'
;MKYTFDIVGVSPVLHFFSHQQQNLETPQHQGVELVATHKCTLDALLESVEPLPQKWGWDIDEVVSTVIEFWMNNSESIGYWKSRLIDAGSDNLLVARVADIKALRAELEVLLGNKW
;
A
#
# COMPACT_ATOMS: atom_id res chain seq x y z
N MET A 1 -15.40 6.67 -1.21
CA MET A 1 -14.10 6.46 -1.86
C MET A 1 -14.12 5.11 -2.58
N LYS A 2 -13.50 5.01 -3.75
CA LYS A 2 -13.41 3.75 -4.53
C LYS A 2 -12.18 2.93 -4.13
N TYR A 3 -11.10 3.62 -3.77
CA TYR A 3 -9.85 3.03 -3.30
C TYR A 3 -9.65 3.30 -1.81
N THR A 4 -8.75 2.55 -1.21
CA THR A 4 -8.21 2.79 0.13
C THR A 4 -6.69 2.84 0.07
N PHE A 5 -6.11 3.64 0.95
CA PHE A 5 -4.67 3.72 1.17
C PHE A 5 -4.38 3.53 2.65
N ASP A 6 -3.45 2.65 2.99
CA ASP A 6 -3.01 2.42 4.37
C ASP A 6 -1.50 2.20 4.43
N ILE A 7 -0.83 2.76 5.44
CA ILE A 7 0.53 2.32 5.80
C ILE A 7 0.41 1.02 6.59
N VAL A 8 1.00 -0.05 6.09
CA VAL A 8 0.86 -1.40 6.67
C VAL A 8 2.06 -1.84 7.49
N GLY A 9 3.23 -1.24 7.28
CA GLY A 9 4.42 -1.71 7.97
C GLY A 9 5.73 -1.06 7.58
N VAL A 10 6.78 -1.55 8.22
CA VAL A 10 8.17 -1.37 7.80
C VAL A 10 8.74 -2.76 7.51
N SER A 11 9.42 -2.92 6.38
CA SER A 11 10.01 -4.19 5.96
C SER A 11 11.45 -3.99 5.48
N PRO A 12 12.36 -4.94 5.74
CA PRO A 12 13.65 -4.98 5.07
C PRO A 12 13.47 -5.00 3.55
N VAL A 13 14.38 -4.33 2.83
CA VAL A 13 14.34 -4.21 1.35
C VAL A 13 14.26 -5.59 0.69
N LEU A 14 15.13 -6.52 1.11
CA LEU A 14 15.19 -7.87 0.53
C LEU A 14 13.90 -8.65 0.75
N HIS A 15 13.29 -8.52 1.93
CA HIS A 15 12.03 -9.20 2.24
C HIS A 15 10.88 -8.68 1.37
N PHE A 16 10.79 -7.35 1.20
CA PHE A 16 9.80 -6.74 0.31
C PHE A 16 10.01 -7.16 -1.14
N PHE A 17 11.27 -7.18 -1.60
CA PHE A 17 11.62 -7.63 -2.95
C PHE A 17 11.20 -9.09 -3.20
N SER A 18 11.52 -10.01 -2.28
CA SER A 18 11.12 -11.41 -2.38
C SER A 18 9.60 -11.57 -2.44
N HIS A 19 8.86 -10.80 -1.65
CA HIS A 19 7.40 -10.79 -1.69
C HIS A 19 6.86 -10.30 -3.04
N GLN A 20 7.42 -9.23 -3.60
CA GLN A 20 7.03 -8.74 -4.93
C GLN A 20 7.30 -9.78 -6.02
N GLN A 21 8.44 -10.47 -5.97
CA GLN A 21 8.78 -11.53 -6.93
C GLN A 21 7.79 -12.69 -6.84
N GLN A 22 7.45 -13.14 -5.63
CA GLN A 22 6.47 -14.21 -5.44
C GLN A 22 5.09 -13.83 -5.99
N ASN A 23 4.66 -12.57 -5.82
CA ASN A 23 3.39 -12.09 -6.36
C ASN A 23 3.38 -12.02 -7.90
N LEU A 24 4.54 -11.81 -8.54
CA LEU A 24 4.65 -11.87 -10.00
C LEU A 24 4.50 -13.31 -10.52
N GLU A 25 5.02 -14.29 -9.78
CA GLU A 25 4.93 -15.71 -10.15
C GLU A 25 3.55 -16.30 -9.86
N THR A 26 2.93 -15.89 -8.75
CA THR A 26 1.60 -16.34 -8.33
C THR A 26 0.75 -15.13 -7.96
N PRO A 27 -0.02 -14.55 -8.90
CA PRO A 27 -0.84 -13.39 -8.62
C PRO A 27 -1.91 -13.74 -7.60
N GLN A 28 -1.72 -13.35 -6.34
CA GLN A 28 -2.62 -13.75 -5.26
C GLN A 28 -3.91 -12.93 -5.28
N HIS A 29 -3.88 -11.67 -5.72
CA HIS A 29 -4.96 -10.72 -5.44
C HIS A 29 -5.09 -9.64 -6.53
N GLN A 30 -6.23 -9.63 -7.24
CA GLN A 30 -6.51 -8.60 -8.26
C GLN A 30 -6.98 -7.32 -7.58
N GLY A 31 -6.28 -6.21 -7.79
CA GLY A 31 -6.69 -4.90 -7.28
C GLY A 31 -6.26 -4.58 -5.85
N VAL A 32 -5.27 -5.31 -5.31
CA VAL A 32 -4.55 -4.96 -4.09
C VAL A 32 -3.06 -4.89 -4.40
N GLU A 33 -2.46 -3.73 -4.12
CA GLU A 33 -1.05 -3.46 -4.42
C GLU A 33 -0.30 -2.97 -3.20
N LEU A 34 0.91 -3.50 -3.01
CA LEU A 34 1.84 -3.02 -2.02
C LEU A 34 2.88 -2.14 -2.69
N VAL A 35 3.00 -0.91 -2.21
CA VAL A 35 4.02 0.05 -2.61
C VAL A 35 4.99 0.27 -1.46
N ALA A 36 6.18 0.73 -1.78
CA ALA A 36 7.22 0.92 -0.79
C ALA A 36 8.07 2.16 -1.08
N THR A 37 8.56 2.79 -0.03
CA THR A 37 9.42 3.96 -0.11
C THR A 37 10.41 4.03 1.06
N HIS A 38 11.56 4.65 0.84
CA HIS A 38 12.57 4.88 1.88
C HIS A 38 12.24 6.07 2.78
N LYS A 39 11.22 6.87 2.47
CA LYS A 39 10.87 8.08 3.22
C LYS A 39 9.40 8.07 3.62
N CYS A 40 9.12 8.41 4.87
CA CYS A 40 7.75 8.66 5.34
C CYS A 40 7.39 10.14 5.09
N THR A 41 7.16 10.49 3.83
CA THR A 41 6.74 11.82 3.38
C THR A 41 5.66 11.68 2.30
N LEU A 42 4.79 12.70 2.18
CA LEU A 42 3.67 12.64 1.23
C LEU A 42 4.16 12.49 -0.21
N ASP A 43 5.15 13.27 -0.62
CA ASP A 43 5.78 13.19 -1.95
C ASP A 43 6.29 11.78 -2.26
N ALA A 44 7.00 11.16 -1.31
CA ALA A 44 7.56 9.83 -1.51
C ALA A 44 6.49 8.72 -1.56
N LEU A 45 5.34 8.92 -0.90
CA LEU A 45 4.19 8.04 -1.01
C LEU A 45 3.48 8.22 -2.36
N LEU A 46 3.31 9.47 -2.82
CA LEU A 46 2.72 9.77 -4.13
C LEU A 46 3.56 9.17 -5.27
N GLU A 47 4.88 9.39 -5.26
CA GLU A 47 5.81 8.78 -6.22
C GLU A 47 5.70 7.25 -6.25
N SER A 48 5.48 6.62 -5.09
CA SER A 48 5.37 5.16 -5.01
C SER A 48 4.09 4.59 -5.63
N VAL A 49 3.00 5.38 -5.70
CA VAL A 49 1.70 4.94 -6.24
C VAL A 49 1.48 5.32 -7.69
N GLU A 50 2.22 6.31 -8.23
CA GLU A 50 2.12 6.76 -9.62
C GLU A 50 2.17 5.64 -10.69
N PRO A 51 2.95 4.55 -10.53
CA PRO A 51 2.96 3.47 -11.51
C PRO A 51 1.72 2.57 -11.50
N LEU A 52 0.92 2.56 -10.42
CA LEU A 52 -0.18 1.61 -10.23
C LEU A 52 -1.39 1.81 -11.17
N PRO A 53 -1.85 3.04 -11.45
CA PRO A 53 -3.01 3.26 -12.31
C PRO A 53 -2.86 2.66 -13.70
N GLN A 54 -1.65 2.72 -14.28
CA GLN A 54 -1.38 2.11 -15.58
C GLN A 54 -1.49 0.58 -15.54
N LYS A 55 -1.11 -0.05 -14.42
CA LYS A 55 -1.16 -1.50 -14.24
C LYS A 55 -2.59 -2.03 -14.15
N TRP A 56 -3.49 -1.31 -13.50
CA TRP A 56 -4.85 -1.78 -13.18
C TRP A 56 -5.98 -1.05 -13.89
N GLY A 57 -5.67 -0.04 -14.71
CA GLY A 57 -6.68 0.84 -15.30
C GLY A 57 -7.43 1.65 -14.24
N TRP A 58 -6.76 1.99 -13.13
CA TRP A 58 -7.34 2.83 -12.09
C TRP A 58 -7.34 4.30 -12.50
N ASP A 59 -8.24 5.05 -11.88
CA ASP A 59 -8.28 6.50 -11.99
C ASP A 59 -7.17 7.10 -11.12
N ILE A 60 -6.18 7.72 -11.77
CA ILE A 60 -5.01 8.29 -11.08
C ILE A 60 -5.40 9.42 -10.12
N ASP A 61 -6.36 10.27 -10.51
CA ASP A 61 -6.77 11.41 -9.70
C ASP A 61 -7.45 10.92 -8.42
N GLU A 62 -8.29 9.87 -8.52
CA GLU A 62 -8.91 9.25 -7.35
C GLU A 62 -7.90 8.53 -6.45
N VAL A 63 -6.90 7.84 -7.02
CA VAL A 63 -5.84 7.18 -6.23
C VAL A 63 -5.01 8.21 -5.48
N VAL A 64 -4.58 9.28 -6.16
CA VAL A 64 -3.83 10.39 -5.56
C VAL A 64 -4.65 11.08 -4.47
N SER A 65 -5.93 11.39 -4.74
CA SER A 65 -6.82 11.98 -3.72
C SER A 65 -6.92 11.08 -2.49
N THR A 66 -7.00 9.76 -2.68
CA THR A 66 -7.05 8.79 -1.57
C THR A 66 -5.78 8.85 -0.70
N VAL A 67 -4.60 8.98 -1.31
CA VAL A 67 -3.33 9.12 -0.56
C VAL A 67 -3.28 10.44 0.21
N ILE A 68 -3.68 11.54 -0.44
CA ILE A 68 -3.70 12.88 0.17
C ILE A 68 -4.69 12.91 1.34
N GLU A 69 -5.89 12.38 1.16
CA GLU A 69 -6.91 12.29 2.21
C GLU A 69 -6.44 11.43 3.38
N PHE A 70 -5.80 10.28 3.12
CA PHE A 70 -5.17 9.50 4.18
C PHE A 70 -4.12 10.33 4.92
N TRP A 71 -3.23 11.01 4.20
CA TRP A 71 -2.15 11.79 4.79
C TRP A 71 -2.66 12.90 5.70
N MET A 72 -3.67 13.65 5.25
CA MET A 72 -4.24 14.78 5.97
C MET A 72 -4.99 14.35 7.23
N ASN A 73 -5.61 13.16 7.22
CA ASN A 73 -6.48 12.71 8.30
C ASN A 73 -5.79 11.78 9.32
N ASN A 74 -4.56 11.32 9.07
CA ASN A 74 -3.90 10.29 9.89
C ASN A 74 -2.53 10.73 10.45
N SER A 75 -2.40 11.99 10.89
CA SER A 75 -1.14 12.58 11.35
C SER A 75 -0.43 11.79 12.45
N GLU A 76 -1.15 11.25 13.43
CA GLU A 76 -0.59 10.43 14.51
C GLU A 76 0.02 9.13 13.98
N SER A 77 -0.72 8.42 13.12
CA SER A 77 -0.26 7.18 12.46
C SER A 77 0.98 7.43 11.62
N ILE A 78 1.00 8.53 10.86
CA ILE A 78 2.15 8.94 10.06
C ILE A 78 3.36 9.23 10.95
N GLY A 79 3.17 9.93 12.07
CA GLY A 79 4.22 10.18 13.04
C GLY A 79 4.81 8.89 13.61
N TYR A 80 3.94 7.94 13.97
CA TYR A 80 4.35 6.61 14.43
C TYR A 80 5.19 5.88 13.38
N TRP A 81 4.70 5.79 12.14
CA TRP A 81 5.40 5.06 11.07
C TRP A 81 6.70 5.73 10.66
N LYS A 82 6.76 7.07 10.68
CA LYS A 82 8.00 7.82 10.49
C LYS A 82 9.04 7.47 11.55
N SER A 83 8.65 7.43 12.82
CA SER A 83 9.55 7.03 13.91
C SER A 83 10.02 5.58 13.73
N ARG A 84 9.11 4.68 13.36
CA ARG A 84 9.40 3.26 13.13
C ARG A 84 10.38 3.03 11.98
N LEU A 85 10.25 3.79 10.90
CA LEU A 85 11.16 3.70 9.76
C LEU A 85 12.57 4.18 10.14
N ILE A 86 12.66 5.27 10.90
CA ILE A 86 13.94 5.79 11.40
C ILE A 86 14.63 4.77 12.31
N ASP A 87 13.89 4.17 13.23
CA ASP A 87 14.40 3.16 14.17
C ASP A 87 14.89 1.88 13.46
N ALA A 88 14.20 1.48 12.38
CA ALA A 88 14.58 0.28 11.62
C ALA A 88 15.91 0.44 10.85
N GLY A 89 16.30 1.67 10.49
CA GLY A 89 17.52 1.96 9.74
C GLY A 89 17.37 1.89 8.22
N SER A 90 18.46 2.16 7.50
CA SER A 90 18.47 2.46 6.05
C SER A 90 18.06 1.30 5.14
N ASP A 91 18.23 0.06 5.59
CA ASP A 91 17.95 -1.14 4.79
C ASP A 91 16.48 -1.58 4.87
N ASN A 92 15.60 -0.65 5.26
CA ASN A 92 14.18 -0.86 5.41
C ASN A 92 13.37 0.13 4.58
N LEU A 93 12.15 -0.30 4.27
CA LEU A 93 11.18 0.43 3.50
C LEU A 93 9.93 0.62 4.34
N LEU A 94 9.32 1.79 4.22
CA LEU A 94 7.93 2.00 4.58
C LEU A 94 7.08 1.30 3.53
N VAL A 95 6.19 0.42 3.97
CA VAL A 95 5.28 -0.31 3.10
C VAL A 95 3.87 0.24 3.28
N ALA A 96 3.24 0.58 2.17
CA ALA A 96 1.84 0.98 2.13
C ALA A 96 1.06 0.10 1.15
N ARG A 97 -0.26 0.08 1.31
CA ARG A 97 -1.18 -0.67 0.48
C ARG A 97 -2.14 0.29 -0.19
N VAL A 98 -2.33 0.11 -1.50
CA VAL A 98 -3.43 0.70 -2.27
C VAL A 98 -4.34 -0.42 -2.72
N ALA A 99 -5.64 -0.26 -2.55
CA ALA A 99 -6.57 -1.28 -2.97
C ALA A 99 -7.91 -0.73 -3.43
N ASP A 100 -8.53 -1.41 -4.39
CA ASP A 100 -9.95 -1.22 -4.71
C ASP A 100 -10.80 -1.85 -3.59
N ILE A 101 -11.78 -1.11 -3.07
CA ILE A 101 -12.60 -1.55 -1.94
C ILE A 101 -13.40 -2.82 -2.28
N LYS A 102 -13.81 -3.00 -3.54
CA LYS A 102 -14.52 -4.22 -3.97
C LYS A 102 -13.57 -5.41 -3.98
N ALA A 103 -12.32 -5.22 -4.42
CA ALA A 103 -11.31 -6.28 -4.37
C ALA A 103 -11.03 -6.73 -2.93
N LEU A 104 -10.81 -5.78 -2.01
CA LEU A 104 -10.63 -6.09 -0.60
C LEU A 104 -11.81 -6.83 0.02
N ARG A 105 -13.03 -6.42 -0.34
CA ARG A 105 -14.23 -7.10 0.15
C ARG A 105 -14.30 -8.54 -0.37
N ALA A 106 -14.01 -8.77 -1.64
CA ALA A 106 -13.99 -10.10 -2.22
C ALA A 106 -12.94 -11.00 -1.54
N GLU A 107 -11.75 -10.49 -1.26
CA GLU A 107 -10.72 -11.20 -0.49
C GLU A 107 -11.19 -11.56 0.92
N LEU A 108 -11.80 -10.61 1.62
CA LEU A 108 -12.34 -10.85 2.95
C LEU A 108 -13.42 -11.94 2.91
N GLU A 109 -14.31 -11.92 1.92
CA GLU A 109 -15.36 -12.94 1.74
C GLU A 109 -14.77 -14.35 1.48
N VAL A 110 -13.70 -14.44 0.68
CA VAL A 110 -12.94 -15.68 0.47
C VAL A 110 -12.32 -16.18 1.77
N LEU A 111 -11.67 -15.31 2.55
CA LEU A 111 -11.05 -15.66 3.83
C LEU A 111 -12.08 -16.12 4.88
N LEU A 112 -13.27 -15.54 4.85
CA LEU A 112 -14.39 -15.93 5.73
C LEU A 112 -15.12 -17.20 5.24
N GLY A 113 -14.72 -17.75 4.10
CA GLY A 113 -15.16 -19.07 3.63
C GLY A 113 -16.61 -19.14 3.14
N ASN A 114 -17.16 -18.04 2.60
CA ASN A 114 -18.52 -17.94 2.05
C ASN A 114 -19.57 -18.86 2.72
N LYS A 115 -20.05 -18.45 3.90
CA LYS A 115 -21.32 -18.94 4.47
C LYS A 115 -22.39 -17.84 4.45
N TRP A 116 -22.83 -17.38 3.29
CA TRP A 116 -24.13 -16.69 3.12
C TRP A 116 -24.72 -17.03 1.77
#